data_AF-A0A9E1TSV0-F1
#
_entry.id   AF-A0A9E1TSV0-F1
#
_cell.length_a   1.000
_cell.length_b   1.000
_cell.length_c   1.000
_cell.angle_alpha   90.00
_cell.angle_beta   90.00
_cell.angle_gamma   90.00
#
_symmetry.space_group_name_H-M   'P 1'
#
loop_
_entity.id
_entity.type
_entity.pdbx_description
1 polymer ?
#
loop_
_entity_poly.entity_id
_entity_poly.type
_entity_poly.pdbx_seq_one_letter_code
_entity_poly.pdbx_strand_id
1 'polypeptide(L)' 'MKIDIVLVGGLGFLLLVGALYLASVFITKSNMSNRAKRILHYVGFATVIIACVMMFDWYSTTYMAQLAS' A
#
# COMPACT_ATOMS: atom_id res chain seq x y z
N MET A 1 -5.47 -21.94 13.25
CA MET A 1 -4.89 -21.90 11.89
C MET A 1 -3.82 -20.82 11.89
N LYS A 2 -2.55 -21.16 11.64
CA LYS A 2 -1.51 -20.12 11.50
C LYS A 2 -1.80 -19.37 10.21
N ILE A 3 -2.12 -18.09 10.31
CA ILE A 3 -2.29 -17.22 9.14
C ILE A 3 -0.92 -17.12 8.47
N ASP A 4 -0.86 -17.39 7.16
CA ASP A 4 0.30 -17.10 6.35
C ASP A 4 0.38 -15.58 6.15
N ILE A 5 1.01 -14.92 7.11
CA ILE A 5 1.12 -13.46 7.19
C ILE A 5 1.92 -12.88 6.02
N VAL A 6 2.84 -13.66 5.45
CA VAL A 6 3.60 -13.26 4.26
C VAL A 6 2.67 -13.20 3.05
N LEU A 7 1.87 -14.26 2.84
CA LEU A 7 0.91 -14.32 1.74
C LEU A 7 -0.16 -13.23 1.85
N VAL A 8 -0.75 -13.06 3.04
CA VAL A 8 -1.80 -12.05 3.28
C VAL A 8 -1.24 -10.63 3.14
N GLY A 9 -0.09 -10.34 3.74
CA GLY A 9 0.55 -9.02 3.64
C GLY A 9 0.96 -8.69 2.20
N GLY A 10 1.59 -9.65 1.51
CA GLY A 10 2.00 -9.51 0.12
C GLY A 10 0.83 -9.29 -0.84
N LEU A 11 -0.23 -10.10 -0.73
CA LEU A 11 -1.44 -9.93 -1.54
C LEU A 11 -2.13 -8.59 -1.26
N GLY A 12 -2.26 -8.20 0.01
CA GLY A 12 -2.83 -6.91 0.39
C GLY A 12 -2.04 -5.73 -0.19
N PHE A 13 -0.71 -5.79 -0.13
CA PHE A 13 0.16 -4.77 -0.70
C PHE A 13 0.04 -4.70 -2.24
N LEU A 14 0.01 -5.85 -2.92
CA LEU A 14 -0.17 -5.91 -4.38
C LEU A 14 -1.50 -5.29 -4.81
N LEU A 15 -2.60 -5.59 -4.11
CA LEU A 15 -3.90 -5.00 -4.38
C LEU A 15 -3.88 -3.47 -4.20
N LEU A 16 -3.24 -2.99 -3.13
CA LEU A 16 -3.10 -1.56 -2.87
C LEU A 16 -2.31 -0.85 -3.97
N VAL A 17 -1.14 -1.38 -4.35
CA VAL A 17 -0.30 -0.79 -5.41
C VAL A 17 -1.00 -0.87 -6.77
N GLY A 18 -1.68 -1.98 -7.07
CA GLY A 18 -2.50 -2.12 -8.28
C GLY A 18 -3.62 -1.07 -8.35
N ALA A 19 -4.33 -0.83 -7.24
CA ALA A 19 -5.34 0.22 -7.17
C ALA A 19 -4.75 1.63 -7.36
N LEU A 20 -3.60 1.91 -6.74
CA LEU A 20 -2.89 3.18 -6.91
C LEU A 20 -2.39 3.38 -8.35
N TYR A 21 -1.96 2.32 -9.02
CA TYR A 21 -1.61 2.36 -10.44
C TYR A 21 -2.81 2.74 -11.31
N LEU A 22 -3.96 2.10 -11.11
CA LEU A 22 -5.19 2.44 -11.84
C LEU A 22 -5.63 3.88 -11.57
N ALA A 23 -5.56 4.32 -10.31
CA ALA A 23 -5.83 5.70 -9.93
C ALA A 23 -4.88 6.69 -10.64
N SER A 24 -3.58 6.37 -10.71
CA SER A 24 -2.57 7.16 -11.42
C SER A 24 -2.89 7.30 -12.92
N VAL A 25 -3.28 6.20 -13.58
CA VAL A 25 -3.71 6.22 -14.98
C VAL A 25 -4.94 7.11 -15.17
N PHE A 26 -5.92 7.02 -14.27
CA PHE A 26 -7.12 7.85 -14.30
C PHE A 26 -6.79 9.34 -14.11
N ILE A 27 -5.97 9.68 -13.11
CA ILE A 27 -5.52 11.05 -12.83
C ILE A 27 -4.79 11.63 -14.03
N THR A 28 -3.91 10.84 -14.66
CA THR A 28 -3.14 11.28 -15.84
C THR A 28 -4.06 11.68 -16.99
N LYS A 29 -5.13 10.91 -17.24
CA LYS A 29 -6.12 11.16 -18.29
C LYS A 29 -7.17 12.21 -17.95
N SER A 30 -7.31 12.59 -16.67
CA SER A 30 -8.29 13.60 -16.24
C SER A 30 -8.01 14.99 -16.82
N ASN A 31 -9.04 15.84 -16.89
CA ASN A 31 -8.90 17.24 -17.34
C ASN A 31 -8.48 18.20 -16.19
N MET A 32 -7.83 17.68 -15.15
CA MET A 32 -7.37 18.45 -14.00
C MET A 32 -6.13 19.30 -14.37
N SER A 33 -5.89 20.36 -13.59
CA SER A 33 -4.67 21.16 -13.73
C SER A 33 -3.41 20.34 -13.45
N ASN A 34 -2.30 20.68 -14.11
CA ASN A 34 -1.02 20.00 -13.92
C ASN A 34 -0.54 20.01 -12.46
N ARG A 35 -0.83 21.10 -11.72
CA ARG A 35 -0.51 21.20 -10.30
C ARG A 35 -1.28 20.17 -9.46
N ALA A 36 -2.57 20.02 -9.73
CA ALA A 36 -3.41 19.05 -9.01
C ALA A 36 -2.98 17.61 -9.30
N LYS A 37 -2.72 17.27 -10.58
CA LYS A 37 -2.20 15.94 -10.96
C LYS A 37 -0.90 15.61 -10.22
N ARG A 38 0.03 16.57 -10.15
CA ARG A 38 1.31 16.39 -9.46
C ARG A 38 1.14 16.14 -7.96
N ILE A 39 0.28 16.91 -7.30
CA ILE A 39 -0.04 16.71 -5.86
C ILE A 39 -0.62 15.31 -5.64
N LEU A 40 -1.57 14.87 -6.47
CA LEU A 40 -2.17 13.54 -6.32
C LEU A 40 -1.16 12.40 -6.51
N HIS A 41 -0.19 12.56 -7.41
CA HIS A 41 0.90 11.57 -7.54
C HIS A 41 1.79 11.54 -6.29
N TYR A 42 2.11 12.70 -5.69
CA TYR A 42 2.85 12.73 -4.43
C TYR A 42 2.07 12.11 -3.27
N VAL A 43 0.76 12.34 -3.21
CA VAL A 43 -0.12 11.67 -2.23
C VAL A 43 -0.10 10.16 -2.46
N GLY A 44 -0.25 9.70 -3.70
CA GLY A 44 -0.16 8.27 -4.03
C GLY A 44 1.18 7.65 -3.60
N PHE A 45 2.29 8.35 -3.83
CA PHE A 45 3.62 7.91 -3.40
C PHE A 45 3.75 7.85 -1.86
N ALA A 46 3.27 8.88 -1.16
CA ALA A 46 3.25 8.89 0.31
C ALA A 46 2.42 7.73 0.88
N THR A 47 1.28 7.41 0.26
CA THR A 47 0.45 6.26 0.63
C THR A 47 1.23 4.94 0.54
N VAL A 48 2.06 4.76 -0.50
CA VAL A 48 2.91 3.55 -0.62
C VAL A 48 3.91 3.47 0.54
N ILE A 49 4.56 4.59 0.89
CA ILE A 49 5.52 4.62 2.01
C ILE A 49 4.83 4.23 3.32
N ILE A 50 3.67 4.84 3.61
CA ILE A 50 2.90 4.55 4.82
C ILE A 50 2.46 3.07 4.84
N ALA A 51 1.96 2.55 3.71
CA ALA A 51 1.56 1.15 3.61
C ALA A 51 2.74 0.19 3.86
N CYS A 52 3.94 0.49 3.35
CA CYS A 52 5.14 -0.29 3.65
C CYS A 52 5.45 -0.32 5.14
N VAL A 53 5.46 0.85 5.80
CA VAL A 53 5.74 0.96 7.24
C VAL A 53 4.72 0.15 8.04
N MET A 54 3.43 0.31 7.75
CA MET A 54 2.35 -0.43 8.43
C MET A 54 2.45 -1.94 8.19
N MET A 55 2.81 -2.36 6.97
CA MET A 55 2.99 -3.78 6.64
C MET A 55 4.14 -4.40 7.44
N PHE A 56 5.29 -3.71 7.53
CA PHE A 56 6.43 -4.20 8.30
C PHE A 56 6.15 -4.25 9.80
N ASP A 57 5.47 -3.23 10.34
CA ASP A 57 5.05 -3.19 11.74
C ASP A 57 4.08 -4.32 12.07
N TRP A 58 3.05 -4.51 11.24
CA TRP A 58 2.10 -5.61 11.39
C TRP A 58 2.76 -6.98 11.27
N TYR A 59 3.66 -7.15 10.30
CA TYR A 59 4.41 -8.40 10.14
C TYR A 59 5.25 -8.70 11.39
N SER A 60 5.99 -7.71 11.89
CA SER A 60 6.85 -7.86 13.07
C SER A 60 6.04 -8.25 14.32
N THR A 61 4.97 -7.49 14.61
CA THR A 61 4.11 -7.74 15.76
C THR A 61 3.40 -9.09 15.70
N THR A 62 2.87 -9.47 14.53
CA THR A 62 2.18 -10.75 14.36
C THR A 62 3.14 -11.93 14.42
N TYR A 63 4.34 -11.80 13.84
CA TYR A 63 5.36 -12.84 13.92
C TYR A 63 5.82 -13.07 15.35
N MET A 64 6.04 -12.01 16.14
CA MET A 64 6.40 -12.12 17.56
C MET A 64 5.27 -12.77 18.38
N ALA A 65 4.01 -12.42 18.10
CA ALA A 65 2.86 -13.05 18.75
C ALA A 65 2.77 -14.55 18.45
N GLN A 66 3.09 -14.97 17.22
CA GLN A 66 3.11 -16.40 16.83
C GLN A 66 4.27 -17.19 17.47
N LEU A 67 5.36 -16.52 17.86
CA LEU A 67 6.48 -17.12 18.57
C LEU A 67 6.21 -17.29 20.07
N ALA A 68 5.39 -16.42 20.66
CA ALA A 68 5.06 -16.43 22.08
C ALA A 68 3.91 -17.39 22.46
N SER A 69 3.21 -17.95 21.46
CA SER A 69 2.10 -18.91 21.60
C SER A 69 2.55 -20.36 21.39
#